data_AF-A0A6L3C7R1-F1
#
_entry.id   AF-A0A6L3C7R1-F1
#
_cell.length_a   1.000
_cell.length_b   1.000
_cell.length_c   1.000
_cell.angle_alpha   90.00
_cell.angle_beta   90.00
_cell.angle_gamma   90.00
#
_symmetry.space_group_name_H-M   'P 1'
#
loop_
_entity.id
_entity.type
_entity.pdbx_description
1 polymer ?
#
loop_
_entity_poly.entity_id
_entity_poly.type
_entity_poly.pdbx_seq_one_letter_code
_entity_poly.pdbx_strand_id
1 'polypeptide(L)'
;MNHTITAVDGLDVGHYTDSKNATGCTVFLFTEGTVGGVDVRGGSPGTRETDLLRPVHRVDQIHAVILSGGSAYGLDAASGVVAYLESRGIGFKVGSAIVPIVSSAILYDLGVITSEARPSAEDGKNACLAASSEPMPEGSVGAGTGATVAKIGGFNRSVKGGIGTAAITLSTGQTVAAAVAVNAVGGVWDYKSGKLLAGPRRTDGSFEDPVAMLIRGLDDSPSGPVNTTIGLVATDAKLSKEDTNYLAGVSHDGLALTIRPCHTVRDGDTMFAVATGRNESKLDLTSMGAAAVEVTAQAVIRAIQQATGLGGIPSLHELKC
;
A
#
# COMPACT_ATOMS: atom_id res chain seq x y z
N MET A 1 13.60 -15.16 10.96
CA MET A 1 13.46 -13.77 11.43
C MET A 1 12.45 -13.11 10.49
N ASN A 2 11.38 -12.51 11.00
CA ASN A 2 10.34 -11.89 10.18
C ASN A 2 10.85 -10.50 9.72
N HIS A 3 10.89 -10.25 8.41
CA HIS A 3 11.31 -8.97 7.82
C HIS A 3 10.14 -8.25 7.12
N THR A 4 8.91 -8.67 7.41
CA THR A 4 7.68 -8.12 6.84
C THR A 4 6.96 -7.24 7.85
N ILE A 5 5.87 -6.59 7.45
CA ILE A 5 5.10 -5.70 8.31
C ILE A 5 4.53 -6.38 9.56
N THR A 6 4.27 -7.70 9.51
CA THR A 6 3.83 -8.49 10.67
C THR A 6 4.95 -8.73 11.69
N ALA A 7 6.16 -8.21 11.46
CA ALA A 7 7.18 -8.11 12.51
C ALA A 7 6.82 -7.06 13.58
N VAL A 8 5.82 -6.21 13.33
CA VAL A 8 5.24 -5.30 14.32
C VAL A 8 4.19 -6.07 15.14
N ASP A 9 4.43 -6.22 16.43
CA ASP A 9 3.50 -6.91 17.33
C ASP A 9 2.12 -6.25 17.36
N GLY A 10 1.06 -7.07 17.36
CA GLY A 10 -0.33 -6.62 17.42
C GLY A 10 -0.95 -6.27 16.06
N LEU A 11 -0.28 -6.64 14.96
CA LEU A 11 -0.77 -6.49 13.59
C LEU A 11 -0.90 -7.85 12.91
N ASP A 12 -2.12 -8.18 12.46
CA ASP A 12 -2.37 -9.31 11.57
C ASP A 12 -2.61 -8.79 10.14
N VAL A 13 -2.14 -9.54 9.14
CA VAL A 13 -2.34 -9.19 7.73
C VAL A 13 -2.98 -10.35 6.98
N GLY A 14 -3.98 -10.03 6.15
CA GLY A 14 -4.66 -10.98 5.29
C GLY A 14 -4.81 -10.48 3.87
N HIS A 15 -4.86 -11.43 2.93
CA HIS A 15 -5.08 -11.15 1.50
C HIS A 15 -6.28 -11.91 0.99
N TYR A 16 -7.06 -11.25 0.15
CA TYR A 16 -7.88 -11.91 -0.85
C TYR A 16 -7.27 -11.66 -2.23
N THR A 17 -7.05 -12.72 -3.00
CA THR A 17 -6.38 -12.68 -4.30
C THR A 17 -7.24 -13.36 -5.35
N ASP A 18 -7.65 -12.59 -6.37
CA ASP A 18 -8.27 -13.12 -7.57
C ASP A 18 -7.28 -13.00 -8.75
N SER A 19 -6.43 -14.01 -8.88
CA SER A 19 -5.45 -14.08 -9.96
C SER A 19 -6.10 -14.30 -11.33
N LYS A 20 -7.33 -14.84 -11.40
CA LYS A 20 -8.01 -15.06 -12.68
C LYS A 20 -8.45 -13.76 -13.31
N ASN A 21 -8.84 -12.78 -12.49
CA ASN A 21 -9.29 -11.48 -12.95
C ASN A 21 -8.28 -10.34 -12.69
N ALA A 22 -7.12 -10.66 -12.11
CA ALA A 22 -6.06 -9.72 -11.76
C ALA A 22 -6.52 -8.60 -10.81
N THR A 23 -7.16 -8.97 -9.70
CA THR A 23 -7.52 -8.02 -8.64
C THR A 23 -7.50 -8.67 -7.26
N GLY A 24 -7.67 -7.87 -6.20
CA GLY A 24 -7.68 -8.35 -4.83
C GLY A 24 -7.63 -7.23 -3.80
N CYS A 25 -7.60 -7.60 -2.53
CA CYS A 25 -7.48 -6.67 -1.42
C CYS A 25 -6.61 -7.23 -0.28
N THR A 26 -6.03 -6.32 0.49
CA THR A 26 -5.14 -6.59 1.62
C THR A 26 -5.68 -5.86 2.84
N VAL A 27 -5.93 -6.59 3.93
CA VAL A 27 -6.39 -6.02 5.21
C VAL A 27 -5.30 -6.12 6.26
N PHE A 28 -5.18 -5.06 7.05
CA PHE A 28 -4.34 -4.94 8.24
C PHE A 28 -5.28 -4.83 9.44
N LEU A 29 -5.24 -5.79 10.36
CA LEU A 29 -6.15 -5.88 11.51
C LEU A 29 -5.42 -5.54 12.82
N PHE A 30 -6.11 -4.76 13.65
CA PHE A 30 -5.67 -4.34 14.98
C PHE A 30 -6.79 -4.65 15.97
N THR A 31 -6.84 -5.90 16.46
CA THR A 31 -7.99 -6.41 17.23
C THR A 31 -8.18 -5.70 18.57
N GLU A 32 -7.12 -5.11 19.13
CA GLU A 32 -7.15 -4.28 20.34
C GLU A 32 -7.34 -2.78 20.05
N GLY A 33 -7.44 -2.40 18.77
CA GLY A 33 -7.39 -1.01 18.33
C GLY A 33 -5.96 -0.44 18.33
N THR A 34 -5.69 0.52 17.44
CA THR A 34 -4.38 1.20 17.35
C THR A 34 -4.53 2.66 16.95
N VAL A 35 -3.56 3.50 17.32
CA VAL A 35 -3.51 4.89 16.83
C VAL A 35 -3.21 4.87 15.34
N GLY A 36 -4.02 5.57 14.55
CA GLY A 36 -3.85 5.69 13.10
C GLY A 36 -3.56 7.12 12.65
N GLY A 37 -2.92 7.25 11.49
CA GLY A 37 -2.69 8.49 10.76
C GLY A 37 -2.72 8.24 9.26
N VAL A 38 -2.85 9.31 8.46
CA VAL A 38 -2.89 9.21 6.99
C VAL A 38 -2.34 10.47 6.34
N ASP A 39 -1.60 10.29 5.25
CA ASP A 39 -1.28 11.35 4.29
C ASP A 39 -1.77 10.93 2.90
N VAL A 40 -2.45 11.85 2.21
CA VAL A 40 -3.03 11.66 0.88
C VAL A 40 -2.43 12.74 -0.02
N ARG A 41 -1.52 12.36 -0.91
CA ARG A 41 -0.75 13.31 -1.74
C ARG A 41 -1.09 13.29 -3.23
N GLY A 42 -1.47 12.13 -3.76
CA GLY A 42 -1.82 12.03 -5.17
C GLY A 42 -3.02 12.92 -5.53
N GLY A 43 -3.06 13.44 -6.76
CA GLY A 43 -4.16 14.32 -7.20
C GLY A 43 -5.49 13.63 -7.48
N SER A 44 -5.54 12.29 -7.48
CA SER A 44 -6.75 11.50 -7.76
C SER A 44 -6.98 10.37 -6.75
N PRO A 45 -7.13 10.68 -5.44
CA PRO A 45 -7.28 9.65 -4.41
C PRO A 45 -8.66 9.00 -4.45
N GLY A 46 -8.72 7.70 -4.12
CA GLY A 46 -9.94 7.01 -3.76
C GLY A 46 -9.80 6.48 -2.35
N THR A 47 -10.49 7.10 -1.39
CA THR A 47 -10.32 6.82 0.03
C THR A 47 -11.64 6.75 0.78
N ARG A 48 -11.63 6.05 1.91
CA ARG A 48 -12.75 6.00 2.88
C ARG A 48 -12.22 6.22 4.29
N GLU A 49 -12.96 6.98 5.09
CA GLU A 49 -12.74 7.15 6.54
C GLU A 49 -11.33 7.70 6.88
N THR A 50 -10.86 8.69 6.13
CA THR A 50 -9.56 9.34 6.33
C THR A 50 -9.64 10.58 7.22
N ASP A 51 -10.75 11.34 7.20
CA ASP A 51 -10.90 12.57 7.99
C ASP A 51 -10.76 12.33 9.50
N LEU A 52 -11.25 11.19 10.00
CA LEU A 52 -11.15 10.82 11.41
C LEU A 52 -9.71 10.56 11.89
N LEU A 53 -8.78 10.29 10.96
CA LEU A 53 -7.38 10.02 11.27
C LEU A 53 -6.58 11.31 11.46
N ARG A 54 -7.11 12.46 11.03
CA ARG A 54 -6.45 13.74 11.19
C ARG A 54 -6.40 14.14 12.68
N PRO A 55 -5.36 14.86 13.12
CA PRO A 55 -5.36 15.52 14.42
C PRO A 55 -6.64 16.34 14.60
N VAL A 56 -7.00 16.64 15.85
CA VAL A 56 -8.24 17.33 16.28
C VAL A 56 -9.55 16.54 16.21
N HIS A 57 -9.60 15.37 15.56
CA HIS A 57 -10.78 14.50 15.53
C HIS A 57 -10.81 13.51 16.70
N ARG A 58 -12.01 13.11 17.13
CA ARG A 58 -12.27 12.32 18.35
C ARG A 58 -11.80 10.86 18.29
N VAL A 59 -11.68 10.28 17.10
CA VAL A 59 -11.40 8.85 16.96
C VAL A 59 -9.92 8.59 17.22
N ASP A 60 -9.58 8.08 18.39
CA ASP A 60 -8.18 7.87 18.78
C ASP A 60 -7.63 6.50 18.38
N GLN A 61 -8.53 5.58 17.99
CA GLN A 61 -8.18 4.22 17.60
C GLN A 61 -8.92 3.77 16.34
N ILE A 62 -8.21 3.06 15.47
CA ILE A 62 -8.77 2.32 14.35
C ILE A 62 -8.58 0.82 14.54
N HIS A 63 -9.39 0.03 13.85
CA HIS A 63 -9.44 -1.42 14.01
C HIS A 63 -8.93 -2.16 12.78
N ALA A 64 -8.99 -1.51 11.62
CA ALA A 64 -8.37 -2.01 10.40
C ALA A 64 -8.02 -0.91 9.41
N VAL A 65 -7.07 -1.22 8.53
CA VAL A 65 -6.85 -0.54 7.25
C VAL A 65 -7.01 -1.56 6.15
N ILE A 66 -7.70 -1.22 5.05
CA ILE A 66 -7.80 -2.08 3.86
C ILE A 66 -7.34 -1.36 2.60
N LEU A 67 -6.39 -1.98 1.91
CA LEU A 67 -5.92 -1.58 0.59
C LEU A 67 -6.60 -2.47 -0.44
N SER A 68 -7.15 -1.90 -1.51
CA SER A 68 -7.97 -2.68 -2.45
C SER A 68 -7.75 -2.27 -3.90
N GLY A 69 -7.82 -3.23 -4.82
CA GLY A 69 -7.97 -2.98 -6.25
C GLY A 69 -9.37 -2.46 -6.60
N GLY A 70 -9.73 -2.50 -7.88
CA GLY A 70 -11.09 -2.21 -8.35
C GLY A 70 -11.46 -0.73 -8.43
N SER A 71 -10.50 0.19 -8.28
CA SER A 71 -10.76 1.64 -8.24
C SER A 71 -11.82 1.98 -7.17
N ALA A 72 -12.61 3.05 -7.36
CA ALA A 72 -13.63 3.50 -6.42
C ALA A 72 -14.63 2.39 -6.00
N TYR A 73 -14.90 1.40 -6.85
CA TYR A 73 -15.75 0.26 -6.49
C TYR A 73 -15.16 -0.59 -5.37
N GLY A 74 -13.83 -0.74 -5.35
CA GLY A 74 -13.12 -1.52 -4.34
C GLY A 74 -13.20 -0.97 -2.93
N LEU A 75 -13.69 0.27 -2.75
CA LEU A 75 -14.01 0.82 -1.43
C LEU A 75 -15.10 0.02 -0.71
N ASP A 76 -15.91 -0.75 -1.44
CA ASP A 76 -16.92 -1.65 -0.85
C ASP A 76 -16.28 -2.81 -0.07
N ALA A 77 -15.03 -3.19 -0.36
CA ALA A 77 -14.34 -4.20 0.43
C ALA A 77 -14.25 -3.83 1.93
N ALA A 78 -14.19 -2.54 2.25
CA ALA A 78 -14.21 -2.06 3.64
C ALA A 78 -15.53 -2.41 4.36
N SER A 79 -16.66 -2.49 3.65
CA SER A 79 -17.95 -2.90 4.23
C SER A 79 -17.88 -4.32 4.82
N GLY A 80 -17.16 -5.23 4.15
CA GLY A 80 -16.92 -6.58 4.64
C GLY A 80 -16.05 -6.66 5.87
N VAL A 81 -15.02 -5.82 5.94
CA VAL A 81 -14.14 -5.69 7.10
C VAL A 81 -14.92 -5.17 8.31
N VAL A 82 -15.78 -4.16 8.12
CA VAL A 82 -16.68 -3.66 9.17
C VAL A 82 -17.59 -4.78 9.68
N ALA A 83 -18.28 -5.50 8.80
CA ALA A 83 -19.15 -6.60 9.19
C ALA A 83 -18.39 -7.72 9.92
N TYR A 84 -17.18 -8.05 9.46
CA TYR A 84 -16.31 -9.01 10.14
C TYR A 84 -15.99 -8.58 11.57
N LEU A 85 -15.49 -7.36 11.75
CA LEU A 85 -15.10 -6.82 13.07
C LEU A 85 -16.30 -6.69 14.02
N GLU A 86 -17.43 -6.20 13.53
CA GLU A 86 -18.68 -6.10 14.30
C GLU A 86 -19.11 -7.48 14.80
N SER A 87 -19.10 -8.51 13.94
CA SER A 87 -19.46 -9.89 14.31
C SER A 87 -18.54 -10.50 15.39
N ARG A 88 -17.32 -9.95 15.54
CA ARG A 88 -16.34 -10.31 16.55
C ARG A 88 -16.41 -9.43 17.81
N GLY A 89 -17.28 -8.42 17.83
CA GLY A 89 -17.37 -7.46 18.92
C GLY A 89 -16.20 -6.49 19.00
N ILE A 90 -15.49 -6.27 17.89
CA ILE A 90 -14.31 -5.39 17.80
C ILE A 90 -14.73 -4.04 17.23
N GLY A 91 -14.62 -2.98 18.03
CA GLY A 91 -15.08 -1.65 17.66
C GLY A 91 -15.35 -0.77 18.88
N PHE A 92 -15.69 0.49 18.65
CA PHE A 92 -16.19 1.36 19.72
C PHE A 92 -17.56 0.89 20.21
N LYS A 93 -17.71 0.79 21.53
CA LYS A 93 -19.02 0.52 22.15
C LYS A 93 -19.82 1.81 22.22
N VAL A 94 -20.91 1.89 21.44
CA VAL A 94 -21.84 3.02 21.43
C VAL A 94 -23.21 2.52 21.86
N GLY A 95 -23.52 2.64 23.15
CA GLY A 95 -24.68 1.98 23.74
C GLY A 95 -24.55 0.45 23.61
N SER A 96 -25.50 -0.19 22.92
CA SER A 96 -25.47 -1.63 22.62
C SER A 96 -24.79 -1.96 21.28
N ALA A 97 -24.40 -0.97 20.49
CA ALA A 97 -23.78 -1.16 19.18
C ALA A 97 -22.26 -1.23 19.28
N ILE A 98 -21.65 -1.98 18.35
CA ILE A 98 -20.21 -2.00 18.10
C ILE A 98 -19.96 -1.24 16.80
N VAL A 99 -19.08 -0.25 16.84
CA VAL A 99 -18.74 0.59 15.67
C VAL A 99 -17.27 0.39 15.33
N PRO A 100 -16.95 -0.53 14.40
CA PRO A 100 -15.59 -0.67 13.88
C PRO A 100 -15.21 0.56 13.06
N ILE A 101 -13.96 0.99 13.19
CA ILE A 101 -13.37 2.04 12.37
C ILE A 101 -12.39 1.42 11.40
N VAL A 102 -12.70 1.54 10.11
CA VAL A 102 -11.97 0.91 9.01
C VAL A 102 -11.68 1.95 7.94
N SER A 103 -10.41 2.33 7.82
CA SER A 103 -9.96 3.24 6.77
C SER A 103 -9.53 2.46 5.53
N SER A 104 -9.66 3.07 4.36
CA SER A 104 -9.31 2.40 3.09
C SER A 104 -8.74 3.36 2.06
N ALA A 105 -7.85 2.82 1.22
CA ALA A 105 -7.46 3.42 -0.04
C ALA A 105 -7.54 2.37 -1.15
N ILE A 106 -7.80 2.83 -2.37
CA ILE A 106 -7.91 1.97 -3.55
C ILE A 106 -6.86 2.27 -4.61
N LEU A 107 -6.57 1.27 -5.44
CA LEU A 107 -5.83 1.44 -6.68
C LEU A 107 -6.65 0.99 -7.89
N TYR A 108 -6.30 1.52 -9.06
CA TYR A 108 -6.94 1.15 -10.32
C TYR A 108 -6.23 -0.05 -10.98
N ASP A 109 -6.91 -1.18 -11.09
CA ASP A 109 -6.47 -2.39 -11.80
C ASP A 109 -7.51 -2.92 -12.81
N LEU A 110 -8.57 -2.14 -13.07
CA LEU A 110 -9.63 -2.51 -14.00
C LEU A 110 -9.08 -2.61 -15.42
N GLY A 111 -9.31 -3.74 -16.08
CA GLY A 111 -8.86 -3.98 -17.46
C GLY A 111 -7.46 -4.58 -17.58
N VAL A 112 -6.80 -4.98 -16.48
CA VAL A 112 -5.60 -5.82 -16.55
C VAL A 112 -5.92 -7.18 -17.17
N ILE A 113 -7.03 -7.79 -16.75
CA ILE A 113 -7.65 -8.94 -17.44
C ILE A 113 -9.09 -8.61 -17.82
N THR A 114 -9.87 -8.07 -16.88
CA THR A 114 -11.27 -7.67 -17.09
C THR A 114 -11.59 -6.42 -16.27
N SER A 115 -12.62 -5.67 -16.66
CA SER A 115 -13.19 -4.56 -15.89
C SER A 115 -14.46 -4.95 -15.11
N GLU A 116 -14.94 -6.18 -15.27
CA GLU A 116 -16.20 -6.65 -14.67
C GLU A 116 -16.02 -7.20 -13.25
N ALA A 117 -14.81 -7.67 -12.92
CA ALA A 117 -14.46 -8.17 -11.59
C ALA A 117 -13.72 -7.10 -10.78
N ARG A 118 -14.07 -6.98 -9.50
CA ARG A 118 -13.50 -6.03 -8.55
C ARG A 118 -13.77 -6.51 -7.12
N PRO A 119 -12.93 -6.14 -6.13
CA PRO A 119 -13.15 -6.57 -4.76
C PRO A 119 -14.48 -6.04 -4.22
N SER A 120 -15.25 -6.93 -3.61
CA SER A 120 -16.55 -6.70 -2.97
C SER A 120 -16.44 -6.75 -1.44
N ALA A 121 -17.53 -6.46 -0.74
CA ALA A 121 -17.63 -6.68 0.70
C ALA A 121 -17.24 -8.13 1.11
N GLU A 122 -17.69 -9.17 0.39
CA GLU A 122 -17.34 -10.55 0.79
C GLU A 122 -15.83 -10.81 0.63
N ASP A 123 -15.19 -10.20 -0.36
CA ASP A 123 -13.74 -10.32 -0.58
C ASP A 123 -12.94 -9.66 0.56
N GLY A 124 -13.38 -8.48 1.02
CA GLY A 124 -12.80 -7.82 2.19
C GLY A 124 -12.93 -8.66 3.48
N LYS A 125 -14.08 -9.32 3.66
CA LYS A 125 -14.28 -10.27 4.77
C LYS A 125 -13.40 -11.52 4.63
N ASN A 126 -13.25 -12.06 3.43
CA ASN A 126 -12.35 -13.18 3.16
C ASN A 126 -10.89 -12.83 3.45
N ALA A 127 -10.45 -11.60 3.14
CA ALA A 127 -9.14 -11.11 3.53
C ALA A 127 -9.00 -11.11 5.07
N CYS A 128 -10.02 -10.71 5.83
CA CYS A 128 -9.98 -10.79 7.30
C CYS A 128 -9.88 -12.23 7.83
N LEU A 129 -10.59 -13.17 7.20
CA LEU A 129 -10.55 -14.59 7.58
C LEU A 129 -9.18 -15.22 7.31
N ALA A 130 -8.45 -14.72 6.31
CA ALA A 130 -7.10 -15.14 5.98
C ALA A 130 -6.02 -14.41 6.79
N ALA A 131 -6.38 -13.45 7.65
CA ALA A 131 -5.41 -12.64 8.36
C ALA A 131 -4.67 -13.43 9.44
N SER A 132 -3.35 -13.21 9.54
CA SER A 132 -2.50 -13.82 10.56
C SER A 132 -1.27 -12.96 10.86
N SER A 133 -0.54 -13.32 11.92
CA SER A 133 0.73 -12.71 12.32
C SER A 133 1.96 -13.34 11.64
N GLU A 134 1.76 -14.31 10.75
CA GLU A 134 2.85 -14.91 9.97
C GLU A 134 3.47 -13.88 9.01
N PRO A 135 4.70 -14.10 8.52
CA PRO A 135 5.32 -13.21 7.54
C PRO A 135 4.41 -12.95 6.33
N MET A 136 4.11 -11.68 6.07
CA MET A 136 3.18 -11.27 5.01
C MET A 136 3.68 -11.72 3.62
N PRO A 137 2.86 -12.42 2.81
CA PRO A 137 3.20 -12.72 1.42
C PRO A 137 3.36 -11.45 0.56
N GLU A 138 4.23 -11.51 -0.45
CA GLU A 138 4.55 -10.39 -1.35
C GLU A 138 4.32 -10.75 -2.82
N GLY A 139 4.40 -9.74 -3.69
CA GLY A 139 4.31 -9.89 -5.13
C GLY A 139 2.89 -9.67 -5.65
N SER A 140 2.44 -10.53 -6.57
CA SER A 140 1.15 -10.42 -7.26
C SER A 140 0.01 -11.04 -6.43
N VAL A 141 -0.18 -10.55 -5.21
CA VAL A 141 -1.20 -11.01 -4.25
C VAL A 141 -1.93 -9.83 -3.61
N GLY A 142 -3.12 -10.07 -3.05
CA GLY A 142 -3.90 -9.06 -2.35
C GLY A 142 -4.16 -7.82 -3.21
N ALA A 143 -3.98 -6.63 -2.65
CA ALA A 143 -4.05 -5.37 -3.40
C ALA A 143 -3.00 -5.28 -4.52
N GLY A 144 -1.90 -6.02 -4.44
CA GLY A 144 -0.84 -6.07 -5.46
C GLY A 144 -1.16 -6.92 -6.69
N THR A 145 -2.26 -7.68 -6.68
CA THR A 145 -2.58 -8.67 -7.72
C THR A 145 -2.64 -8.04 -9.11
N GLY A 146 -3.43 -6.98 -9.27
CA GLY A 146 -3.56 -6.23 -10.53
C GLY A 146 -2.59 -5.06 -10.70
N ALA A 147 -1.70 -4.83 -9.74
CA ALA A 147 -0.84 -3.65 -9.73
C ALA A 147 0.20 -3.68 -10.87
N THR A 148 0.42 -2.53 -11.52
CA THR A 148 1.35 -2.35 -12.65
C THR A 148 2.08 -1.01 -12.54
N VAL A 149 3.30 -0.93 -13.08
CA VAL A 149 4.13 0.28 -13.04
C VAL A 149 4.62 0.71 -14.41
N ALA A 150 5.19 1.91 -14.49
CA ALA A 150 5.87 2.44 -15.66
C ALA A 150 4.97 2.56 -16.90
N LYS A 151 3.86 3.26 -16.73
CA LYS A 151 2.75 3.35 -17.71
C LYS A 151 2.85 4.53 -18.67
N ILE A 152 3.87 5.39 -18.55
CA ILE A 152 4.06 6.57 -19.43
C ILE A 152 4.11 6.20 -20.91
N GLY A 153 4.71 5.06 -21.26
CA GLY A 153 4.71 4.54 -22.64
C GLY A 153 3.44 3.79 -23.05
N GLY A 154 2.36 3.89 -22.27
CA GLY A 154 1.14 3.12 -22.47
C GLY A 154 1.15 1.75 -21.77
N PHE A 155 -0.05 1.21 -21.57
CA PHE A 155 -0.29 0.00 -20.79
C PHE A 155 0.50 -1.22 -21.27
N ASN A 156 0.62 -1.40 -22.59
CA ASN A 156 1.35 -2.52 -23.20
C ASN A 156 2.86 -2.48 -22.93
N ARG A 157 3.41 -1.32 -22.54
CA ARG A 157 4.83 -1.14 -22.18
C ARG A 157 5.07 -1.18 -20.68
N SER A 158 4.02 -1.34 -19.87
CA SER A 158 4.12 -1.44 -18.42
C SER A 158 4.87 -2.70 -17.98
N VAL A 159 5.28 -2.70 -16.72
CA VAL A 159 5.87 -3.84 -16.01
C VAL A 159 4.96 -4.19 -14.84
N LYS A 160 4.90 -5.48 -14.48
CA LYS A 160 4.10 -5.92 -13.35
C LYS A 160 4.60 -5.28 -12.05
N GLY A 161 3.68 -4.69 -11.29
CA GLY A 161 3.89 -4.23 -9.92
C GLY A 161 3.44 -5.30 -8.93
N GLY A 162 3.22 -4.92 -7.68
CA GLY A 162 2.82 -5.87 -6.65
C GLY A 162 2.59 -5.20 -5.31
N ILE A 163 2.50 -6.01 -4.26
CA ILE A 163 2.63 -5.57 -2.88
C ILE A 163 3.97 -6.04 -2.33
N GLY A 164 4.71 -5.14 -1.68
CA GLY A 164 5.98 -5.46 -1.05
C GLY A 164 6.01 -4.98 0.38
N THR A 165 6.91 -5.51 1.19
CA THR A 165 7.02 -5.17 2.60
C THR A 165 8.45 -5.25 3.11
N ALA A 166 8.79 -4.39 4.07
CA ALA A 166 10.10 -4.40 4.73
C ALA A 166 9.94 -3.98 6.20
N ALA A 167 10.90 -4.39 7.04
CA ALA A 167 10.95 -4.03 8.46
C ALA A 167 12.39 -3.73 8.91
N ILE A 168 12.51 -2.75 9.80
CA ILE A 168 13.75 -2.35 10.46
C ILE A 168 13.48 -2.28 11.97
N THR A 169 14.34 -2.93 12.75
CA THR A 169 14.38 -2.75 14.21
C THR A 169 15.43 -1.69 14.55
N LEU A 170 15.00 -0.63 15.23
CA LEU A 170 15.88 0.43 15.72
C LEU A 170 16.78 -0.08 16.84
N SER A 171 17.85 0.65 17.14
CA SER A 171 18.74 0.34 18.27
C SER A 171 18.05 0.39 19.63
N THR A 172 16.89 1.06 19.71
CA THR A 172 16.00 1.10 20.88
C THR A 172 15.14 -0.16 21.02
N GLY A 173 15.16 -1.07 20.04
CA GLY A 173 14.34 -2.28 20.00
C GLY A 173 12.95 -2.10 19.39
N GLN A 174 12.53 -0.87 19.10
CA GLN A 174 11.28 -0.60 18.37
C GLN A 174 11.39 -1.05 16.92
N THR A 175 10.32 -1.59 16.37
CA THR A 175 10.24 -2.01 14.97
C THR A 175 9.43 -0.99 14.17
N VAL A 176 9.94 -0.61 13.00
CA VAL A 176 9.22 0.15 11.98
C VAL A 176 9.16 -0.71 10.73
N ALA A 177 7.99 -0.86 10.14
CA ALA A 177 7.80 -1.67 8.96
C ALA A 177 6.80 -1.03 8.01
N ALA A 178 6.83 -1.42 6.74
CA ALA A 178 5.91 -0.91 5.73
C ALA A 178 5.39 -2.04 4.84
N ALA A 179 4.19 -1.86 4.30
CA ALA A 179 3.63 -2.66 3.22
C ALA A 179 3.01 -1.72 2.17
N VAL A 180 3.39 -1.88 0.91
CA VAL A 180 3.04 -0.94 -0.16
C VAL A 180 2.62 -1.69 -1.42
N ALA A 181 1.40 -1.43 -1.90
CA ALA A 181 0.91 -1.88 -3.19
C ALA A 181 1.20 -0.83 -4.27
N VAL A 182 1.99 -1.19 -5.28
CA VAL A 182 2.63 -0.25 -6.21
C VAL A 182 2.00 -0.35 -7.60
N ASN A 183 1.08 0.56 -7.90
CA ASN A 183 0.40 0.69 -9.20
C ASN A 183 0.71 2.05 -9.87
N ALA A 184 1.97 2.46 -9.84
CA ALA A 184 2.42 3.81 -10.20
C ALA A 184 2.39 4.10 -11.71
N VAL A 185 2.20 5.38 -12.08
CA VAL A 185 2.43 5.82 -13.45
C VAL A 185 3.92 5.84 -13.80
N GLY A 186 4.75 6.24 -12.84
CA GLY A 186 6.19 6.36 -12.97
C GLY A 186 6.92 5.02 -13.00
N GLY A 187 8.21 5.09 -13.28
CA GLY A 187 9.13 3.96 -13.20
C GLY A 187 9.70 3.81 -11.80
N VAL A 188 10.19 2.61 -11.51
CA VAL A 188 10.78 2.27 -10.22
C VAL A 188 12.30 2.27 -10.32
N TRP A 189 12.94 3.03 -9.44
CA TRP A 189 14.39 3.22 -9.35
C TRP A 189 14.92 2.63 -8.05
N ASP A 190 16.04 1.94 -8.13
CA ASP A 190 16.85 1.63 -6.96
C ASP A 190 17.50 2.92 -6.46
N TYR A 191 17.00 3.42 -5.34
CA TYR A 191 17.46 4.67 -4.72
C TYR A 191 18.91 4.60 -4.19
N LYS A 192 19.48 3.42 -4.01
CA LYS A 192 20.89 3.25 -3.57
C LYS A 192 21.85 3.31 -4.74
N SER A 193 21.54 2.61 -5.84
CA SER A 193 22.41 2.56 -7.01
C SER A 193 22.09 3.61 -8.08
N GLY A 194 20.90 4.23 -8.01
CA GLY A 194 20.39 5.11 -9.06
C GLY A 194 19.98 4.38 -10.33
N LYS A 195 19.83 3.05 -10.31
CA LYS A 195 19.45 2.26 -11.48
C LYS A 195 17.94 2.22 -11.67
N LEU A 196 17.46 2.42 -12.89
CA LEU A 196 16.08 2.16 -13.29
C LEU A 196 15.82 0.64 -13.24
N LEU A 197 15.00 0.19 -12.29
CA LEU A 197 14.64 -1.22 -12.12
C LEU A 197 13.46 -1.62 -13.00
N ALA A 198 12.47 -0.75 -13.15
CA ALA A 198 11.32 -0.96 -14.02
C ALA A 198 10.91 0.36 -14.65
N GLY A 199 10.94 0.43 -15.99
CA GLY A 199 10.48 1.58 -16.76
C GLY A 199 9.63 1.13 -17.95
N PRO A 200 9.11 2.07 -18.76
CA PRO A 200 8.37 1.71 -19.95
C PRO A 200 9.27 0.86 -20.86
N ARG A 201 8.83 -0.37 -21.15
CA ARG A 201 9.59 -1.35 -21.92
C ARG A 201 9.85 -0.86 -23.34
N ARG A 202 11.07 -1.07 -23.83
CA ARG A 202 11.42 -0.92 -25.25
C ARG A 202 11.33 -2.27 -25.95
N THR A 203 11.36 -2.24 -27.28
CA THR A 203 11.36 -3.46 -28.12
C THR A 203 12.64 -4.29 -27.98
N ASP A 204 13.74 -3.69 -27.53
CA ASP A 204 15.02 -4.35 -27.28
C ASP A 204 15.14 -4.94 -25.86
N GLY A 205 14.07 -4.91 -25.07
CA GLY A 205 14.05 -5.40 -23.69
C GLY A 205 14.58 -4.41 -22.64
N SER A 206 15.13 -3.26 -23.06
CA SER A 206 15.57 -2.21 -22.13
C SER A 206 14.39 -1.36 -21.63
N PHE A 207 14.66 -0.50 -20.64
CA PHE A 207 13.69 0.44 -20.10
C PHE A 207 13.99 1.88 -20.52
N GLU A 208 12.94 2.61 -20.85
CA GLU A 208 13.00 4.05 -21.09
C GLU A 208 12.84 4.84 -19.78
N ASP A 209 13.45 6.03 -19.71
CA ASP A 209 13.27 6.92 -18.56
C ASP A 209 11.91 7.62 -18.66
N PRO A 210 10.95 7.31 -17.77
CA PRO A 210 9.60 7.86 -17.81
C PRO A 210 9.56 9.38 -17.56
N VAL A 211 10.51 9.93 -16.80
CA VAL A 211 10.58 11.39 -16.56
C VAL A 211 11.04 12.10 -17.82
N ALA A 212 12.06 11.56 -18.50
CA ALA A 212 12.53 12.11 -19.77
C ALA A 212 11.46 12.04 -20.86
N MET A 213 10.66 10.97 -20.89
CA MET A 213 9.51 10.85 -21.79
C MET A 213 8.50 11.97 -21.56
N LEU A 214 8.06 12.18 -20.32
CA LEU A 214 7.11 13.24 -19.97
C LEU A 214 7.61 14.64 -20.35
N ILE A 215 8.86 14.97 -20.03
CA ILE A 215 9.45 16.28 -20.35
C ILE A 215 9.49 16.52 -21.87
N ARG A 216 9.66 15.45 -22.67
CA ARG A 216 9.64 15.51 -24.13
C ARG A 216 8.23 15.47 -24.75
N GLY A 217 7.18 15.36 -23.92
CA GLY A 217 5.80 15.23 -24.38
C GLY A 217 5.44 13.85 -24.94
N LEU A 218 6.20 12.81 -24.59
CA LEU A 218 5.97 11.42 -25.01
C LEU A 218 5.13 10.69 -23.94
N ASP A 219 3.87 11.08 -23.81
CA ASP A 219 2.93 10.52 -22.83
C ASP A 219 1.79 9.79 -23.52
N ASP A 220 1.91 8.47 -23.58
CA ASP A 220 0.89 7.55 -24.10
C ASP A 220 0.17 6.81 -22.96
N SER A 221 0.27 7.31 -21.72
CA SER A 221 -0.38 6.66 -20.59
C SER A 221 -1.90 6.70 -20.71
N PRO A 222 -2.63 5.70 -20.14
CA PRO A 222 -4.07 5.67 -20.27
C PRO A 222 -4.71 6.92 -19.67
N SER A 223 -5.76 7.42 -20.31
CA SER A 223 -6.49 8.61 -19.85
C SER A 223 -7.21 8.33 -18.53
N GLY A 224 -7.14 9.27 -17.60
CA GLY A 224 -7.86 9.22 -16.31
C GLY A 224 -7.00 8.79 -15.11
N PRO A 225 -7.62 8.66 -13.92
CA PRO A 225 -6.92 8.33 -12.67
C PRO A 225 -6.65 6.82 -12.56
N VAL A 226 -5.74 6.32 -13.41
CA VAL A 226 -5.45 4.88 -13.54
C VAL A 226 -4.20 4.43 -12.77
N ASN A 227 -3.69 5.28 -11.88
CA ASN A 227 -2.40 5.10 -11.22
C ASN A 227 -2.51 5.41 -9.73
N THR A 228 -1.89 4.58 -8.89
CA THR A 228 -1.93 4.76 -7.44
C THR A 228 -0.84 3.94 -6.75
N THR A 229 -0.13 4.52 -5.80
CA THR A 229 0.65 3.76 -4.81
C THR A 229 0.02 3.91 -3.44
N ILE A 230 -0.40 2.81 -2.83
CA ILE A 230 -1.10 2.82 -1.54
C ILE A 230 -0.38 1.91 -0.54
N GLY A 231 -0.30 2.33 0.72
CA GLY A 231 0.46 1.57 1.71
C GLY A 231 0.17 1.92 3.15
N LEU A 232 0.84 1.19 4.03
CA LEU A 232 0.79 1.35 5.48
C LEU A 232 2.22 1.29 6.02
N VAL A 233 2.58 2.25 6.89
CA VAL A 233 3.72 2.13 7.80
C VAL A 233 3.21 1.72 9.18
N ALA A 234 3.82 0.72 9.80
CA ALA A 234 3.45 0.25 11.12
C ALA A 234 4.65 0.32 12.08
N THR A 235 4.35 0.52 13.36
CA THR A 235 5.35 0.43 14.43
C THR A 235 4.74 -0.05 15.74
N ASP A 236 5.57 -0.66 16.58
CA ASP A 236 5.23 -1.03 17.96
C ASP A 236 5.46 0.11 18.96
N ALA A 237 6.07 1.24 18.54
CA ALA A 237 6.29 2.39 19.40
C ALA A 237 4.96 3.05 19.85
N LYS A 238 5.00 3.72 21.01
CA LYS A 238 3.91 4.59 21.46
C LYS A 238 4.00 5.96 20.77
N LEU A 239 3.05 6.23 19.87
CA LEU A 239 2.95 7.50 19.15
C LEU A 239 1.62 8.20 19.46
N SER A 240 1.65 9.53 19.46
CA SER A 240 0.41 10.32 19.41
C SER A 240 -0.20 10.27 18.00
N LYS A 241 -1.46 10.67 17.85
CA LYS A 241 -2.09 10.80 16.53
C LYS A 241 -1.32 11.75 15.61
N GLU A 242 -0.77 12.82 16.16
CA GLU A 242 0.01 13.79 15.39
C GLU A 242 1.34 13.19 14.90
N ASP A 243 2.05 12.47 15.78
CA ASP A 243 3.27 11.75 15.40
C ASP A 243 3.02 10.65 14.37
N THR A 244 1.89 9.93 14.49
CA THR A 244 1.49 8.92 13.49
C THR A 244 1.17 9.55 12.14
N ASN A 245 0.50 10.72 12.10
CA ASN A 245 0.31 11.46 10.85
C ASN A 245 1.64 11.99 10.28
N TYR A 246 2.59 12.40 11.13
CA TYR A 246 3.94 12.73 10.70
C TYR A 246 4.63 11.52 10.05
N LEU A 247 4.54 10.32 10.63
CA LEU A 247 5.07 9.10 10.04
C LEU A 247 4.44 8.79 8.67
N ALA A 248 3.12 8.93 8.56
CA ALA A 248 2.42 8.78 7.28
C ALA A 248 2.98 9.78 6.25
N GLY A 249 3.12 11.04 6.62
CA GLY A 249 3.61 12.08 5.73
C GLY A 249 5.06 11.91 5.28
N VAL A 250 5.97 11.56 6.19
CA VAL A 250 7.38 11.36 5.84
C VAL A 250 7.60 10.09 5.02
N SER A 251 6.73 9.07 5.16
CA SER A 251 6.83 7.83 4.36
C SER A 251 6.73 8.08 2.84
N HIS A 252 6.01 9.13 2.43
CA HIS A 252 5.94 9.55 1.03
C HIS A 252 7.32 9.89 0.43
N ASP A 253 8.30 10.28 1.23
CA ASP A 253 9.64 10.54 0.74
C ASP A 253 10.33 9.24 0.28
N GLY A 254 9.98 8.10 0.90
CA GLY A 254 10.39 6.76 0.44
C GLY A 254 9.78 6.39 -0.90
N LEU A 255 8.53 6.81 -1.16
CA LEU A 255 7.92 6.70 -2.49
C LEU A 255 8.66 7.58 -3.50
N ALA A 256 8.97 8.84 -3.16
CA ALA A 256 9.66 9.76 -4.07
C ALA A 256 11.10 9.34 -4.41
N LEU A 257 11.79 8.67 -3.48
CA LEU A 257 13.12 8.09 -3.73
C LEU A 257 13.08 6.96 -4.76
N THR A 258 11.97 6.22 -4.83
CA THR A 258 11.88 4.97 -5.58
C THR A 258 10.96 5.03 -6.79
N ILE A 259 10.05 5.98 -6.88
CA ILE A 259 9.03 6.09 -7.94
C ILE A 259 9.19 7.45 -8.62
N ARG A 260 9.43 7.44 -9.94
CA ARG A 260 9.70 8.68 -10.69
C ARG A 260 8.95 8.70 -12.03
N PRO A 261 8.08 9.71 -12.29
CA PRO A 261 7.52 10.62 -11.28
C PRO A 261 6.59 9.88 -10.30
N CYS A 262 6.39 10.46 -9.11
CA CYS A 262 5.36 10.07 -8.14
C CYS A 262 4.46 11.29 -7.84
N HIS A 263 3.34 11.09 -7.14
CA HIS A 263 2.44 12.15 -6.69
C HIS A 263 1.94 13.04 -7.84
N THR A 264 1.77 12.46 -9.03
CA THR A 264 1.23 13.22 -10.15
C THR A 264 -0.25 13.51 -9.91
N VAL A 265 -0.82 14.43 -10.68
CA VAL A 265 -2.26 14.71 -10.64
C VAL A 265 -3.13 13.47 -10.99
N ARG A 266 -2.53 12.46 -11.64
CA ARG A 266 -3.19 11.21 -12.04
C ARG A 266 -3.01 10.09 -11.03
N ASP A 267 -2.13 10.28 -10.04
CA ASP A 267 -1.89 9.31 -8.98
C ASP A 267 -2.86 9.54 -7.82
N GLY A 268 -3.31 8.48 -7.16
CA GLY A 268 -4.05 8.58 -5.89
C GLY A 268 -3.20 8.23 -4.66
N ASP A 269 -1.91 8.53 -4.69
CA ASP A 269 -0.94 8.07 -3.68
C ASP A 269 -1.39 8.39 -2.24
N THR A 270 -1.47 7.34 -1.42
CA THR A 270 -2.00 7.41 -0.05
C THR A 270 -1.21 6.49 0.87
N MET A 271 -0.63 7.06 1.94
CA MET A 271 0.06 6.30 2.97
C MET A 271 -0.66 6.42 4.30
N PHE A 272 -1.01 5.29 4.89
CA PHE A 272 -1.45 5.20 6.27
C PHE A 272 -0.25 4.99 7.20
N ALA A 273 -0.40 5.34 8.46
CA ALA A 273 0.51 4.92 9.50
C ALA A 273 -0.25 4.43 10.74
N VAL A 274 0.31 3.46 11.46
CA VAL A 274 -0.26 2.92 12.70
C VAL A 274 0.82 2.67 13.75
N ALA A 275 0.43 2.81 15.01
CA ALA A 275 1.32 2.65 16.17
C ALA A 275 0.65 1.78 17.24
N THR A 276 1.06 0.50 17.36
CA THR A 276 0.42 -0.46 18.28
C THR A 276 0.74 -0.20 19.74
N GLY A 277 1.78 0.58 20.04
CA GLY A 277 2.11 1.04 21.38
C GLY A 277 2.61 -0.06 22.34
N ARG A 278 3.01 -1.21 21.80
CA ARG A 278 3.48 -2.38 22.57
C ARG A 278 4.92 -2.26 23.06
N ASN A 279 5.68 -1.29 22.55
CA ASN A 279 7.05 -1.03 22.95
C ASN A 279 7.17 0.32 23.68
N GLU A 280 7.54 0.26 24.95
CA GLU A 280 7.65 1.44 25.84
C GLU A 280 9.00 2.15 25.80
N SER A 281 9.91 1.71 24.92
CA SER A 281 11.22 2.33 24.77
C SER A 281 11.09 3.82 24.42
N LYS A 282 12.08 4.60 24.86
CA LYS A 282 12.08 6.05 24.64
C LYS A 282 11.97 6.36 23.15
N LEU A 283 10.92 7.11 22.80
CA LEU A 283 10.67 7.56 21.43
C LEU A 283 11.75 8.54 20.97
N ASP A 284 12.30 8.26 19.78
CA ASP A 284 13.03 9.23 18.97
C ASP A 284 12.35 9.34 17.61
N LEU A 285 11.51 10.36 17.45
CA LEU A 285 10.69 10.55 16.26
C LEU A 285 11.53 10.79 15.01
N THR A 286 12.74 11.35 15.14
CA THR A 286 13.65 11.56 14.01
C THR A 286 14.15 10.22 13.47
N SER A 287 14.61 9.33 14.35
CA SER A 287 15.02 7.98 13.95
C SER A 287 13.85 7.16 13.37
N MET A 288 12.64 7.31 13.91
CA MET A 288 11.45 6.68 13.36
C MET A 288 11.09 7.18 11.97
N GLY A 289 11.13 8.50 11.75
CA GLY A 289 10.89 9.08 10.43
C GLY A 289 11.89 8.58 9.39
N ALA A 290 13.18 8.53 9.74
CA ALA A 290 14.21 7.98 8.87
C ALA A 290 13.97 6.50 8.53
N ALA A 291 13.60 5.69 9.52
CA ALA A 291 13.26 4.29 9.29
C ALA A 291 12.00 4.13 8.43
N ALA A 292 10.97 4.96 8.64
CA ALA A 292 9.74 4.95 7.85
C ALA A 292 10.00 5.21 6.35
N VAL A 293 10.88 6.16 6.03
CA VAL A 293 11.34 6.41 4.65
C VAL A 293 12.04 5.18 4.09
N GLU A 294 13.00 4.62 4.81
CA GLU A 294 13.81 3.49 4.36
C GLU A 294 12.96 2.22 4.15
N VAL A 295 12.07 1.86 5.09
CA VAL A 295 11.21 0.68 4.92
C VAL A 295 10.18 0.87 3.80
N THR A 296 9.70 2.10 3.57
CA THR A 296 8.78 2.39 2.47
C THR A 296 9.49 2.23 1.12
N ALA A 297 10.69 2.80 0.98
CA ALA A 297 11.52 2.62 -0.20
C ALA A 297 11.84 1.13 -0.45
N GLN A 298 12.25 0.39 0.59
CA GLN A 298 12.51 -1.05 0.48
C GLN A 298 11.26 -1.85 0.08
N ALA A 299 10.09 -1.53 0.66
CA ALA A 299 8.82 -2.18 0.32
C ALA A 299 8.45 -1.97 -1.16
N VAL A 300 8.65 -0.76 -1.71
CA VAL A 300 8.42 -0.49 -3.15
C VAL A 300 9.34 -1.34 -4.02
N ILE A 301 10.63 -1.41 -3.70
CA ILE A 301 11.60 -2.22 -4.46
C ILE A 301 11.21 -3.70 -4.42
N ARG A 302 10.82 -4.20 -3.24
CA ARG A 302 10.39 -5.59 -3.07
C ARG A 302 9.09 -5.89 -3.80
N ALA A 303 8.15 -4.94 -3.86
CA ALA A 303 6.90 -5.11 -4.62
C ALA A 303 7.18 -5.43 -6.10
N ILE A 304 8.21 -4.81 -6.69
CA ILE A 304 8.60 -5.06 -8.09
C ILE A 304 9.42 -6.34 -8.22
N GLN A 305 10.31 -6.61 -7.27
CA GLN A 305 11.16 -7.82 -7.30
C GLN A 305 10.35 -9.10 -7.06
N GLN A 306 9.36 -9.08 -6.18
CA GLN A 306 8.57 -10.28 -5.85
C GLN A 306 7.37 -10.48 -6.78
N ALA A 307 7.09 -9.54 -7.69
CA ALA A 307 5.99 -9.66 -8.63
C ALA A 307 6.18 -10.83 -9.60
N THR A 308 5.07 -11.49 -9.94
CA THR A 308 4.97 -12.51 -11.00
C THR A 308 4.05 -12.01 -12.11
N GLY A 309 4.39 -12.27 -13.37
CA GLY A 309 3.64 -11.78 -14.52
C GLY A 309 2.19 -12.22 -14.51
N LEU A 310 1.29 -11.34 -14.94
CA LEU A 310 -0.15 -11.58 -14.95
C LEU A 310 -0.84 -10.75 -16.03
N GLY A 311 -1.89 -11.28 -16.65
CA GLY A 311 -2.65 -10.55 -17.69
C GLY A 311 -1.83 -10.15 -18.91
N GLY A 312 -0.79 -10.92 -19.26
CA GLY A 312 0.13 -10.60 -20.36
C GLY A 312 1.16 -9.51 -20.04
N ILE A 313 1.19 -9.01 -18.80
CA ILE A 313 2.16 -8.03 -18.33
C ILE A 313 3.27 -8.77 -17.58
N PRO A 314 4.52 -8.71 -18.06
CA PRO A 314 5.60 -9.49 -17.47
C PRO A 314 6.13 -8.87 -16.19
N SER A 315 6.66 -9.72 -15.32
CA SER A 315 7.44 -9.32 -14.14
C SER A 315 8.85 -8.87 -14.50
N LEU A 316 9.54 -8.23 -13.55
CA LEU A 316 10.95 -7.88 -13.70
C LEU A 316 11.83 -9.12 -13.92
N HIS A 317 11.49 -10.26 -13.33
CA HIS A 317 12.25 -11.50 -13.48
C HIS A 317 12.08 -12.11 -14.87
N GLU A 318 10.88 -12.07 -15.44
CA GLU A 318 10.60 -12.56 -16.80
C GLU A 318 11.28 -11.72 -17.89
N LEU A 319 11.58 -10.44 -17.61
CA LEU A 319 12.25 -9.53 -18.54
C LEU A 319 13.77 -9.62 -18.53
N LYS A 320 14.37 -10.27 -17.53
CA LYS A 320 15.82 -10.42 -17.39
C LYS A 320 16.36 -11.72 -18.01
N CYS A 321 15.49 -12.49 -18.66
CA CYS A 321 15.82 -13.74 -19.36
C CYS A 321 16.15 -13.48 -20.83
#